data_AF-M3FJ47-F1
#
_entry.id   AF-M3FJ47-F1
#
_cell.length_a   1.000
_cell.length_b   1.000
_cell.length_c   1.000
_cell.angle_alpha   90.00
_cell.angle_beta   90.00
_cell.angle_gamma   90.00
#
_symmetry.space_group_name_H-M   'P 1'
#
loop_
_entity.id
_entity.type
_entity.pdbx_description
1 polymer ?
#
loop_
_entity_poly.entity_id
_entity_poly.type
_entity_poly.pdbx_seq_one_letter_code
_entity_poly.pdbx_strand_id
1 'polypeptide(L)'
;MSKPKNRAEELLDELIKGKTAEELIGQEGLLKQLTKSLVERAMQGEMTHHLGYEKHASSGNNSGNSRNGKSSEKLKGDFGTID
;
A
#
# COMPACT_ATOMS: atom_id res chain seq x y z
N MET A 1 22.72 24.16 -9.65
CA MET A 1 23.05 23.17 -8.60
C MET A 1 21.80 22.34 -8.34
N SER A 2 21.79 21.04 -8.66
CA SER A 2 20.64 20.18 -8.33
C SER A 2 20.49 20.08 -6.82
N LYS A 3 19.25 20.08 -6.31
CA LYS A 3 18.98 19.84 -4.88
C LYS A 3 19.50 18.45 -4.48
N PRO A 4 19.98 18.26 -3.24
CA PRO A 4 20.40 16.94 -2.76
C PRO A 4 19.20 15.99 -2.79
N LYS A 5 19.41 14.79 -3.36
CA LYS A 5 18.38 13.77 -3.40
C LYS A 5 18.04 13.34 -1.98
N ASN A 6 16.74 13.31 -1.66
CA ASN A 6 16.28 12.73 -0.41
C ASN A 6 16.16 11.19 -0.56
N ARG A 7 16.00 10.48 0.57
CA ARG A 7 15.93 9.01 0.57
C ARG A 7 14.83 8.44 -0.33
N ALA A 8 13.72 9.16 -0.49
CA ALA A 8 12.62 8.70 -1.35
C ALA A 8 13.01 8.74 -2.83
N GLU A 9 13.73 9.79 -3.26
CA GLU A 9 14.24 9.91 -4.62
C GLU A 9 15.26 8.80 -4.94
N GLU A 10 16.13 8.44 -3.99
CA GLU A 10 17.06 7.31 -4.16
C GLU A 10 16.35 5.97 -4.35
N LEU A 11 15.33 5.71 -3.52
CA LEU A 11 14.53 4.48 -3.62
C LEU A 11 13.74 4.44 -4.92
N LEU A 12 13.24 5.59 -5.39
CA LEU A 12 12.53 5.68 -6.65
C LEU A 12 13.46 5.37 -7.84
N ASP A 13 14.68 5.92 -7.84
CA ASP A 13 15.70 5.59 -8.84
C ASP A 13 16.00 4.08 -8.84
N GLU A 14 16.13 3.47 -7.66
CA GLU A 14 16.36 2.04 -7.50
C GLU A 14 15.19 1.20 -8.05
N LEU A 15 13.95 1.62 -7.76
CA LEU A 15 12.74 0.96 -8.23
C LEU A 15 12.56 1.05 -9.75
N ILE A 16 12.99 2.15 -10.38
CA ILE A 16 12.85 2.40 -11.83
C ILE A 16 14.00 1.75 -12.62
N LYS A 17 15.17 1.58 -11.99
CA LYS A 17 16.40 1.13 -12.65
C LYS A 17 16.19 -0.18 -13.44
N GLY A 18 16.46 -0.12 -14.74
CA GLY A 18 16.42 -1.29 -15.63
C GLY A 18 15.02 -1.77 -16.02
N LYS A 19 13.96 -1.04 -15.63
CA LYS A 19 12.59 -1.36 -16.03
C LYS A 19 12.18 -0.64 -17.30
N THR A 20 11.34 -1.29 -18.09
CA THR A 20 10.69 -0.74 -19.27
C THR A 20 9.46 0.08 -18.91
N ALA A 21 8.96 0.89 -19.85
CA ALA A 21 7.71 1.64 -19.64
C ALA A 21 6.54 0.70 -19.30
N GLU A 22 6.42 -0.45 -19.98
CA GLU A 22 5.35 -1.42 -19.71
C GLU A 22 5.43 -1.97 -18.28
N GLU A 23 6.63 -2.27 -17.77
CA GLU A 23 6.80 -2.75 -16.39
C GLU A 23 6.51 -1.66 -15.33
N LEU A 24 6.59 -0.39 -15.70
CA LEU A 24 6.34 0.73 -14.79
C LEU A 24 4.88 1.18 -14.79
N ILE A 25 4.29 1.37 -15.97
CA ILE A 25 2.98 2.00 -16.19
C ILE A 25 1.98 1.12 -16.96
N GLY A 26 2.36 -0.10 -17.33
CA GLY A 26 1.47 -1.05 -18.01
C GLY A 26 0.31 -1.53 -17.14
N GLN A 27 -0.52 -2.42 -17.69
CA GLN A 27 -1.76 -2.87 -17.02
C GLN A 27 -1.51 -3.54 -15.67
N GLU A 28 -0.37 -4.18 -15.49
CA GLU A 28 0.11 -4.81 -14.25
C GLU A 28 1.41 -4.15 -13.75
N GLY A 29 1.66 -2.91 -14.16
CA GLY A 29 2.90 -2.19 -13.91
C GLY A 29 3.10 -1.83 -12.43
N LEU A 30 4.36 -1.51 -12.10
CA LEU A 30 4.81 -1.14 -10.75
C LEU A 30 3.94 -0.05 -10.11
N LEU A 31 3.51 0.95 -10.87
CA LEU A 31 2.69 2.05 -10.36
C LEU A 31 1.39 1.55 -9.74
N LYS A 32 0.68 0.61 -10.40
CA LYS A 32 -0.56 0.04 -9.87
C LYS A 32 -0.31 -0.79 -8.61
N GLN A 33 0.76 -1.58 -8.61
CA GLN A 33 1.15 -2.39 -7.44
C GLN A 33 1.47 -1.51 -6.22
N LEU A 34 2.14 -0.38 -6.44
CA LEU A 34 2.43 0.61 -5.40
C LEU A 34 1.16 1.29 -4.90
N THR A 35 0.26 1.72 -5.80
CA THR A 35 -1.03 2.30 -5.42
C THR A 35 -1.87 1.32 -4.59
N LYS A 36 -1.99 0.06 -5.04
CA LYS A 36 -2.64 -1.01 -4.27
C LYS A 36 -2.03 -1.14 -2.87
N SER A 37 -0.71 -1.28 -2.83
CA SER A 37 0.05 -1.44 -1.60
C SER A 37 -0.13 -0.28 -0.62
N LEU A 38 -0.23 0.94 -1.14
CA LEU A 38 -0.46 2.15 -0.34
C LEU A 38 -1.88 2.16 0.24
N VAL A 39 -2.89 1.91 -0.58
CA VAL A 39 -4.30 1.88 -0.16
C VAL A 39 -4.52 0.78 0.89
N GLU A 40 -4.02 -0.42 0.66
CA GLU A 40 -4.15 -1.52 1.63
C GLU A 40 -3.51 -1.16 2.97
N ARG A 41 -2.33 -0.51 2.98
CA ARG A 41 -1.66 -0.08 4.22
C ARG A 41 -2.43 1.01 4.94
N ALA A 42 -2.99 1.97 4.20
CA ALA A 42 -3.86 2.99 4.76
C ALA A 42 -5.07 2.35 5.45
N MET A 43 -5.77 1.41 4.78
CA MET A 43 -6.90 0.67 5.35
C MET A 43 -6.51 -0.15 6.59
N GLN A 44 -5.33 -0.80 6.58
CA GLN A 44 -4.85 -1.52 7.77
C GLN A 44 -4.59 -0.56 8.94
N GLY A 45 -4.03 0.62 8.67
CA GLY A 45 -3.83 1.68 9.65
C GLY A 45 -5.15 2.20 10.23
N GLU A 46 -6.15 2.42 9.38
CA GLU A 46 -7.51 2.78 9.82
C GLU A 46 -8.14 1.70 10.69
N MET A 47 -7.93 0.42 10.37
CA MET A 47 -8.42 -0.69 11.22
C MET A 47 -7.73 -0.69 12.59
N THR A 48 -6.41 -0.43 12.64
CA THR A 48 -5.69 -0.26 13.91
C THR A 48 -6.25 0.90 14.71
N HIS A 49 -6.46 2.05 14.07
CA HIS A 49 -7.02 3.22 14.73
C HIS A 49 -8.44 2.97 15.25
N HIS A 50 -9.31 2.35 14.44
CA HIS A 50 -10.69 2.06 14.80
C HIS A 50 -10.81 1.07 15.97
N LEU A 51 -9.99 0.02 15.97
CA LEU A 51 -10.01 -1.00 17.02
C LEU A 51 -9.19 -0.60 18.27
N GLY A 52 -8.28 0.37 18.14
CA GLY A 52 -7.38 0.79 19.21
C GLY A 52 -6.25 -0.21 19.51
N TYR A 53 -6.05 -1.22 18.66
CA TYR A 53 -4.98 -2.20 18.84
C TYR A 53 -4.42 -2.74 17.51
N GLU A 54 -3.13 -3.07 17.54
CA GLU A 54 -2.42 -3.65 16.39
C GLU A 54 -2.79 -5.10 16.14
N LYS A 55 -2.57 -5.55 14.90
CA LYS A 55 -2.82 -6.96 14.55
C LYS A 55 -2.02 -7.88 15.49
N HIS A 56 -2.70 -8.86 16.09
CA HIS A 56 -2.14 -9.82 17.07
C HIS A 56 -1.71 -9.21 18.41
N ALA A 57 -2.02 -7.95 18.70
CA ALA A 57 -1.76 -7.38 20.02
C ALA A 57 -2.67 -8.01 21.09
N SER A 58 -2.11 -8.34 22.25
CA SER A 58 -2.85 -8.89 23.39
C SER A 58 -3.89 -7.92 23.96
N SER A 59 -3.72 -6.61 23.71
CA SER A 59 -4.71 -5.58 24.08
C SER A 59 -6.06 -5.75 23.39
N GLY A 60 -6.13 -6.50 22.29
CA GLY A 60 -7.39 -6.83 21.61
C GLY A 60 -8.18 -7.97 22.28
N ASN A 61 -7.58 -8.72 23.21
CA ASN A 61 -8.25 -9.85 23.85
C ASN A 61 -9.41 -9.37 24.74
N ASN A 62 -10.58 -10.01 24.61
CA ASN A 62 -11.79 -9.66 25.35
C ASN A 62 -12.27 -8.20 25.12
N SER A 63 -11.87 -7.57 24.02
CA SER A 63 -12.30 -6.19 23.66
C SER A 63 -13.72 -6.11 23.10
N GLY A 64 -14.37 -7.25 22.83
CA GLY A 64 -15.71 -7.33 22.24
C GLY A 64 -15.74 -7.21 20.71
N ASN A 65 -14.72 -6.63 20.08
CA ASN A 65 -14.59 -6.55 18.62
C ASN A 65 -13.22 -7.02 18.13
N SER A 66 -13.21 -8.11 17.38
CA SER A 66 -11.99 -8.78 16.92
C SER A 66 -11.81 -8.66 15.42
N ARG A 67 -10.55 -8.49 14.99
CA ARG A 67 -10.19 -8.59 13.56
C ARG A 67 -10.61 -9.96 13.01
N ASN A 68 -11.34 -9.95 11.89
CA ASN A 68 -11.91 -11.17 11.29
C ASN A 68 -11.42 -11.41 9.86
N GLY A 69 -10.11 -11.51 9.68
CA GLY A 69 -9.51 -11.81 8.37
C GLY A 69 -9.48 -10.63 7.40
N LYS A 70 -9.54 -10.94 6.10
CA LYS A 70 -9.50 -9.98 4.98
C LYS A 70 -10.46 -10.45 3.89
N SER A 71 -11.04 -9.51 3.16
CA SER A 71 -11.75 -9.74 1.91
C SER A 71 -10.98 -9.13 0.74
N SER A 72 -11.16 -9.71 -0.45
CA SER A 72 -10.64 -9.17 -1.71
C SER A 72 -11.71 -8.33 -2.38
N GLU A 73 -11.36 -7.13 -2.82
CA GLU A 73 -12.26 -6.24 -3.57
C GLU A 73 -11.52 -5.63 -4.75
N LYS A 74 -12.22 -5.49 -5.88
CA LYS A 74 -11.68 -4.85 -7.09
C LYS A 74 -12.07 -3.38 -7.09
N LEU A 75 -11.09 -2.49 -7.05
CA LEU A 75 -11.28 -1.05 -6.99
C LEU A 75 -11.16 -0.43 -8.38
N LYS A 76 -12.13 0.41 -8.75
CA LYS A 76 -12.04 1.25 -9.95
C LYS A 76 -11.76 2.68 -9.54
N GLY A 77 -10.71 3.27 -10.09
CA GLY A 77 -10.36 4.67 -9.90
C GLY A 77 -9.77 5.27 -11.18
N ASP A 78 -9.21 6.47 -11.06
CA ASP A 78 -8.62 7.19 -12.20
C ASP A 78 -7.40 6.47 -12.81
N PHE A 79 -6.75 5.60 -12.02
CA PHE A 79 -5.66 4.71 -12.45
C PHE A 79 -6.16 3.40 -13.11
N GLY A 80 -7.46 3.31 -13.42
CA GLY A 80 -8.12 2.12 -13.91
C GLY A 80 -8.53 1.18 -12.79
N THR A 81 -8.61 -0.12 -13.10
CA THR A 81 -8.95 -1.16 -12.12
C THR A 81 -7.70 -1.63 -11.38
N ILE A 82 -7.80 -1.73 -10.05
CA ILE A 82 -6.86 -2.40 -9.15
C ILE A 82 -7.59 -3.60 -8.54
N ASP A 83 -7.01 -4.77 -8.72
CA ASP A 83 -7.41 -6.01 -8.04
C ASP A 83 -6.43 -6.31 -6.91
#